data_AF-A0A7L4Z2M8-F1
#
_entry.id   AF-A0A7L4Z2M8-F1
#
_cell.length_a   1.000
_cell.length_b   1.000
_cell.length_c   1.000
_cell.angle_alpha   90.00
_cell.angle_beta   90.00
_cell.angle_gamma   90.00
#
_symmetry.space_group_name_H-M   'P 1'
#
loop_
_entity.id
_entity.type
_entity.pdbx_description
1 polymer ?
#
loop_
_entity_poly.entity_id
_entity_poly.type
_entity_poly.pdbx_seq_one_letter_code
_entity_poly.pdbx_strand_id
1 'polypeptide(L)'
;MVTHVSAQARGDERGALLAFIEEQRGGIRRALLGLTEEQARTRPSASELSLGGLLKHVAEVEQMWLVLAGQQTPPVRRDESNWHKSFELVGEETVASQLTHWEQVAAETEKFIRSAPSLDDTFPLPPDPWFPPEGRVSLRWLCLHLIRETARHAGHADIIRESLDGKTAFELVALERAQD
;
A
#
# COMPACT_ATOMS: atom_id res chain seq x y z
N MET A 1 -9.75 -6.37 -13.82
CA MET A 1 -9.80 -4.92 -13.51
C MET A 1 -11.23 -4.62 -13.10
N VAL A 2 -11.49 -4.42 -11.81
CA VAL A 2 -12.85 -4.20 -11.28
C VAL A 2 -13.17 -2.69 -11.23
N THR A 3 -12.16 -1.84 -11.07
CA THR A 3 -12.27 -0.39 -11.09
C THR A 3 -11.45 0.18 -12.24
N HIS A 4 -12.04 1.10 -13.02
CA HIS A 4 -11.37 1.72 -14.17
C HIS A 4 -10.55 2.93 -13.73
N VAL A 5 -9.26 2.95 -14.06
CA VAL A 5 -8.42 4.15 -13.92
C VAL A 5 -8.62 5.04 -15.14
N SER A 6 -9.24 6.20 -14.94
CA SER A 6 -9.46 7.16 -16.03
C SER A 6 -8.13 7.62 -16.61
N ALA A 7 -8.04 7.65 -17.94
CA ALA A 7 -6.91 8.25 -18.62
C ALA A 7 -6.85 9.74 -18.24
N GLN A 8 -5.79 10.13 -17.54
CA GLN A 8 -5.50 11.52 -17.23
C GLN A 8 -5.23 12.32 -18.51
N ALA A 9 -5.07 13.63 -18.39
CA ALA A 9 -4.68 14.48 -19.51
C ALA A 9 -3.44 13.90 -20.23
N ARG A 10 -3.44 13.89 -21.58
CA ARG A 10 -2.33 13.36 -22.36
C ARG A 10 -1.03 14.06 -21.97
N GLY A 11 -0.01 13.28 -21.61
CA GLY A 11 1.29 13.79 -21.17
C GLY A 11 1.43 14.00 -19.65
N ASP A 12 0.37 13.84 -18.87
CA ASP A 12 0.44 13.87 -17.41
C ASP A 12 0.82 12.49 -16.85
N GLU A 13 2.08 12.10 -17.04
CA GLU A 13 2.63 10.86 -16.49
C GLU A 13 2.48 10.80 -14.96
N ARG A 14 2.69 11.92 -14.28
CA ARG A 14 2.61 12.01 -12.83
C ARG A 14 1.20 11.72 -12.33
N GLY A 15 0.20 12.37 -12.93
CA GLY A 15 -1.21 12.12 -12.62
C GLY A 15 -1.60 10.68 -12.91
N ALA A 16 -1.10 10.09 -14.00
CA ALA A 16 -1.37 8.70 -14.32
C ALA A 16 -0.80 7.76 -13.24
N LEU A 17 0.47 7.91 -12.86
CA LEU A 17 1.10 7.09 -11.81
C LEU A 17 0.33 7.18 -10.49
N LEU A 18 -0.03 8.39 -10.04
CA LEU A 18 -0.79 8.60 -8.81
C LEU A 18 -2.19 7.95 -8.88
N ALA A 19 -2.87 8.04 -10.02
CA ALA A 19 -4.18 7.42 -10.20
C ALA A 19 -4.11 5.89 -10.16
N PHE A 20 -3.06 5.28 -10.72
CA PHE A 20 -2.83 3.84 -10.61
C PHE A 20 -2.48 3.42 -9.18
N ILE A 21 -1.66 4.18 -8.46
CA ILE A 21 -1.40 3.91 -7.03
C ILE A 21 -2.73 3.91 -6.27
N GLU A 22 -3.54 4.95 -6.45
CA GLU A 22 -4.80 5.11 -5.72
C GLU A 22 -5.82 4.01 -6.00
N GLU A 23 -5.89 3.52 -7.24
CA GLU A 23 -6.77 2.39 -7.57
C GLU A 23 -6.35 1.11 -6.84
N GLN A 24 -5.04 0.85 -6.72
CA GLN A 24 -4.52 -0.27 -5.95
C GLN A 24 -4.75 -0.10 -4.45
N ARG A 25 -4.61 1.13 -3.91
CA ARG A 25 -4.97 1.42 -2.51
C ARG A 25 -6.44 1.10 -2.24
N GLY A 26 -7.32 1.50 -3.16
CA GLY A 26 -8.74 1.20 -3.11
C GLY A 26 -9.04 -0.30 -3.03
N GLY A 27 -8.25 -1.14 -3.71
CA GLY A 27 -8.41 -2.60 -3.63
C GLY A 27 -8.27 -3.12 -2.19
N ILE A 28 -7.22 -2.69 -1.49
CA ILE A 28 -6.99 -3.05 -0.08
C ILE A 28 -8.11 -2.51 0.82
N ARG A 29 -8.50 -1.24 0.66
CA ARG A 29 -9.55 -0.62 1.49
C ARG A 29 -10.90 -1.33 1.31
N ARG A 30 -11.27 -1.66 0.07
CA ARG A 30 -12.49 -2.42 -0.24
C ARG A 30 -12.49 -3.81 0.40
N ALA A 31 -11.35 -4.49 0.40
CA ALA A 31 -11.22 -5.82 1.02
C ALA A 31 -11.56 -5.81 2.52
N LEU A 32 -11.47 -4.67 3.20
CA LEU A 32 -11.77 -4.51 4.63
C LEU A 32 -13.24 -4.15 4.93
N LEU A 33 -14.03 -3.78 3.91
CA LEU A 33 -15.39 -3.27 4.13
C LEU A 33 -16.28 -4.28 4.87
N GLY A 34 -16.90 -3.82 5.95
CA GLY A 34 -17.87 -4.61 6.73
C GLY A 34 -17.28 -5.78 7.53
N LEU A 35 -15.96 -5.88 7.66
CA LEU A 35 -15.33 -6.89 8.53
C LEU A 35 -15.28 -6.45 9.99
N THR A 36 -15.32 -7.42 10.89
CA THR A 36 -14.94 -7.21 12.29
C THR A 36 -13.41 -7.21 12.44
N GLU A 37 -12.92 -6.69 13.57
CA GLU A 37 -11.48 -6.77 13.92
C GLU A 37 -10.97 -8.22 13.96
N GLU A 38 -11.79 -9.15 14.42
CA GLU A 38 -11.44 -10.58 14.49
C GLU A 38 -11.29 -11.18 13.08
N GLN A 39 -12.26 -10.91 12.19
CA GLN A 39 -12.17 -11.36 10.80
C GLN A 39 -10.96 -10.76 10.09
N ALA A 40 -10.68 -9.47 10.29
CA ALA A 40 -9.53 -8.81 9.69
C ALA A 40 -8.17 -9.39 10.16
N ARG A 41 -8.12 -10.01 11.34
CA ARG A 41 -6.91 -10.66 11.89
C ARG A 41 -6.79 -12.13 11.52
N THR A 42 -7.85 -12.73 10.99
CA THR A 42 -7.87 -14.15 10.65
C THR A 42 -6.92 -14.46 9.49
N ARG A 43 -6.28 -15.64 9.54
CA ARG A 43 -5.33 -16.14 8.54
C ARG A 43 -5.93 -17.38 7.85
N PRO A 44 -6.89 -17.22 6.91
CA PRO A 44 -7.70 -18.33 6.40
C PRO A 44 -6.98 -19.20 5.36
N SER A 45 -5.77 -18.82 4.95
CA SER A 45 -4.97 -19.54 3.95
C SER A 45 -3.83 -20.33 4.60
N ALA A 46 -3.09 -21.10 3.81
CA ALA A 46 -1.87 -21.75 4.28
C ALA A 46 -0.74 -20.75 4.65
N SER A 47 -0.87 -19.47 4.29
CA SER A 47 0.07 -18.42 4.66
C SER A 47 -0.36 -17.70 5.94
N GLU A 48 0.59 -17.02 6.59
CA GLU A 48 0.34 -16.21 7.79
C GLU A 48 -0.34 -14.85 7.52
N LEU A 49 -0.81 -14.61 6.30
CA LEU A 49 -1.40 -13.33 5.91
C LEU A 49 -2.83 -13.17 6.45
N SER A 50 -3.13 -11.96 6.91
CA SER A 50 -4.48 -11.48 7.24
C SER A 50 -4.73 -10.13 6.58
N LEU A 51 -5.99 -9.71 6.46
CA LEU A 51 -6.32 -8.42 5.81
C LEU A 51 -5.80 -7.22 6.61
N GLY A 52 -5.91 -7.26 7.94
CA GLY A 52 -5.33 -6.24 8.82
C GLY A 52 -3.80 -6.21 8.73
N GLY A 53 -3.16 -7.38 8.61
CA GLY A 53 -1.73 -7.50 8.37
C GLY A 53 -1.29 -6.90 7.04
N LEU A 54 -2.02 -7.19 5.96
CA LEU A 54 -1.75 -6.63 4.63
C LEU A 54 -1.92 -5.11 4.61
N LEU A 55 -2.95 -4.58 5.26
CA LEU A 55 -3.16 -3.14 5.42
C LEU A 55 -1.95 -2.46 6.08
N LYS A 56 -1.53 -2.98 7.23
CA LYS A 56 -0.36 -2.45 7.94
C LYS A 56 0.89 -2.51 7.07
N HIS A 57 1.12 -3.64 6.41
CA HIS A 57 2.29 -3.84 5.57
C HIS A 57 2.37 -2.80 4.45
N VAL A 58 1.29 -2.61 3.67
CA VAL A 58 1.31 -1.65 2.56
C VAL A 58 1.44 -0.21 3.05
N ALA A 59 0.87 0.13 4.22
CA ALA A 59 1.03 1.44 4.84
C ALA A 59 2.48 1.70 5.26
N GLU A 60 3.12 0.73 5.93
CA GLU A 60 4.52 0.84 6.34
C GLU A 60 5.47 0.91 5.14
N VAL A 61 5.25 0.09 4.11
CA VAL A 61 6.08 0.12 2.89
C VAL A 61 6.00 1.48 2.23
N GLU A 62 4.80 2.02 2.07
CA GLU A 62 4.61 3.33 1.45
C GLU A 62 5.29 4.44 2.26
N GLN A 63 5.08 4.45 3.58
CA GLN A 63 5.71 5.42 4.49
C GLN A 63 7.23 5.32 4.44
N MET A 64 7.79 4.11 4.51
CA MET A 64 9.22 3.88 4.46
C MET A 64 9.82 4.47 3.18
N TRP A 65 9.21 4.21 2.04
CA TRP A 65 9.71 4.72 0.76
C TRP A 65 9.57 6.24 0.63
N LEU A 66 8.48 6.82 1.12
CA LEU A 66 8.32 8.28 1.18
C LEU A 66 9.43 8.92 2.04
N VAL A 67 9.71 8.32 3.20
CA VAL A 67 10.77 8.77 4.11
C VAL A 67 12.16 8.67 3.47
N LEU A 68 12.45 7.56 2.79
CA LEU A 68 13.72 7.39 2.05
C LEU A 68 13.85 8.41 0.91
N ALA A 69 12.78 8.66 0.14
CA ALA A 69 12.78 9.66 -0.92
C ALA A 69 12.98 11.08 -0.38
N GLY A 70 12.42 11.36 0.80
CA GLY A 70 12.65 12.58 1.57
C GLY A 70 14.00 12.64 2.28
N GLN A 71 14.87 11.63 2.12
CA GLN A 71 16.18 11.50 2.77
C GLN A 71 16.10 11.63 4.30
N GLN A 72 15.04 11.08 4.87
CA GLN A 72 14.82 11.01 6.31
C GLN A 72 15.01 9.56 6.80
N THR A 73 15.11 9.40 8.12
CA THR A 73 15.25 8.08 8.75
C THR A 73 13.86 7.49 9.04
N PRO A 74 13.55 6.26 8.59
CA PRO A 74 12.29 5.60 8.92
C PRO A 74 12.11 5.45 10.43
N PRO A 75 10.89 5.62 10.96
CA PRO A 75 10.63 5.50 12.40
C PRO A 75 10.85 4.06 12.91
N VAL A 76 10.64 3.07 12.04
CA VAL A 76 10.86 1.66 12.33
C VAL A 76 11.86 1.10 11.32
N ARG A 77 12.98 0.56 11.82
CA ARG A 77 13.91 -0.21 10.98
C ARG A 77 13.45 -1.66 10.92
N ARG A 78 13.12 -2.11 9.71
CA ARG A 78 12.80 -3.51 9.44
C ARG A 78 14.04 -4.29 9.04
N ASP A 79 14.20 -5.49 9.57
CA ASP A 79 15.22 -6.47 9.20
C ASP A 79 14.64 -7.88 9.26
N GLU A 80 15.45 -8.90 8.95
CA GLU A 80 15.02 -10.30 8.94
C GLU A 80 14.38 -10.74 10.27
N SER A 81 14.85 -10.20 11.41
CA SER A 81 14.35 -10.59 12.74
C SER A 81 12.96 -10.05 13.06
N ASN A 82 12.53 -8.97 12.41
CA ASN A 82 11.30 -8.26 12.76
C ASN A 82 10.37 -7.95 11.57
N TRP A 83 10.77 -8.30 10.35
CA TRP A 83 10.02 -8.04 9.11
C TRP A 83 8.59 -8.59 9.17
N HIS A 84 8.42 -9.80 9.71
CA HIS A 84 7.13 -10.45 9.86
C HIS A 84 6.11 -9.60 10.63
N LYS A 85 6.55 -8.76 11.57
CA LYS A 85 5.67 -7.86 12.33
C LYS A 85 5.08 -6.71 11.49
N SER A 86 5.53 -6.51 10.24
CA SER A 86 4.86 -5.60 9.29
C SER A 86 3.55 -6.19 8.78
N PHE A 87 3.36 -7.51 8.88
CA PHE A 87 2.15 -8.24 8.51
C PHE A 87 1.24 -8.56 9.71
N GLU A 88 1.46 -7.93 10.85
CA GLU A 88 0.70 -8.21 12.07
C GLU A 88 0.29 -6.92 12.76
N LEU A 89 -1.01 -6.79 13.06
CA LEU A 89 -1.51 -5.77 13.97
C LEU A 89 -1.06 -6.12 15.40
N VAL A 90 -0.16 -5.33 15.97
CA VAL A 90 0.45 -5.56 17.30
C VAL A 90 -0.08 -4.58 18.34
N GLY A 91 -0.12 -5.02 19.61
CA GLY A 91 -0.58 -4.17 20.70
C GLY A 91 -2.02 -3.69 20.49
N GLU A 92 -2.21 -2.37 20.51
CA GLU A 92 -3.51 -1.70 20.37
C GLU A 92 -3.82 -1.25 18.93
N GLU A 93 -3.01 -1.66 17.95
CA GLU A 93 -3.29 -1.36 16.53
C GLU A 93 -4.60 -1.99 16.09
N THR A 94 -5.45 -1.23 15.40
CA THR A 94 -6.74 -1.67 14.86
C THR A 94 -6.79 -1.41 13.36
N VAL A 95 -7.75 -2.01 12.64
CA VAL A 95 -7.96 -1.71 11.23
C VAL A 95 -8.23 -0.22 11.03
N ALA A 96 -9.07 0.37 11.88
CA ALA A 96 -9.42 1.79 11.80
C ALA A 96 -8.22 2.72 12.02
N SER A 97 -7.34 2.41 12.99
CA SER A 97 -6.15 3.23 13.22
C SER A 97 -5.15 3.12 12.08
N GLN A 98 -4.98 1.92 11.49
CA GLN A 98 -4.11 1.73 10.35
C GLN A 98 -4.66 2.37 9.06
N LEU A 99 -5.98 2.33 8.82
CA LEU A 99 -6.60 3.07 7.71
C LEU A 99 -6.37 4.57 7.86
N THR A 100 -6.62 5.12 9.04
CA THR A 100 -6.39 6.55 9.33
C THR A 100 -4.92 6.93 9.12
N HIS A 101 -4.00 6.09 9.58
CA HIS A 101 -2.58 6.29 9.36
C HIS A 101 -2.22 6.25 7.87
N TRP A 102 -2.74 5.26 7.14
CA TRP A 102 -2.42 5.10 5.72
C TRP A 102 -3.01 6.22 4.85
N GLU A 103 -4.17 6.75 5.20
CA GLU A 103 -4.72 7.95 4.54
C GLU A 103 -3.78 9.16 4.66
N GLN A 104 -3.17 9.36 5.83
CA GLN A 104 -2.18 10.42 6.03
C GLN A 104 -0.95 10.19 5.17
N VAL A 105 -0.40 8.96 5.20
CA VAL A 105 0.75 8.58 4.37
C VAL A 105 0.45 8.76 2.88
N ALA A 106 -0.73 8.32 2.41
CA ALA A 106 -1.16 8.44 1.02
C ALA A 106 -1.22 9.92 0.57
N ALA A 107 -1.77 10.79 1.40
CA ALA A 107 -1.84 12.23 1.14
C ALA A 107 -0.45 12.88 1.11
N GLU A 108 0.46 12.48 2.00
CA GLU A 108 1.84 12.95 2.01
C GLU A 108 2.62 12.46 0.78
N THR A 109 2.45 11.20 0.40
CA THR A 109 3.02 10.63 -0.83
C THR A 109 2.56 11.41 -2.06
N GLU A 110 1.26 11.66 -2.19
CA GLU A 110 0.73 12.43 -3.31
C GLU A 110 1.31 13.85 -3.34
N LYS A 111 1.31 14.55 -2.20
CA LYS A 111 1.87 15.90 -2.08
C LYS A 111 3.35 15.92 -2.47
N PHE A 112 4.13 14.94 -2.02
CA PHE A 112 5.56 14.84 -2.31
C PHE A 112 5.83 14.60 -3.80
N ILE A 113 5.11 13.65 -4.42
CA ILE A 113 5.26 13.36 -5.86
C ILE A 113 4.82 14.55 -6.72
N ARG A 114 3.75 15.27 -6.33
CA ARG A 114 3.28 16.48 -7.01
C ARG A 114 4.22 17.68 -6.88
N SER A 115 4.90 17.82 -5.75
CA SER A 115 5.84 18.94 -5.53
C SER A 115 7.22 18.72 -6.15
N ALA A 116 7.56 17.47 -6.47
CA ALA A 116 8.87 17.13 -7.05
C ALA A 116 9.10 17.84 -8.41
N PRO A 117 10.26 18.50 -8.62
CA PRO A 117 10.61 19.14 -9.88
C PRO A 117 10.56 18.19 -11.07
N SER A 118 11.11 16.98 -10.91
CA SER A 118 11.10 15.95 -11.95
C SER A 118 10.83 14.56 -11.38
N LEU A 119 10.15 13.71 -12.16
CA LEU A 119 10.07 12.28 -11.86
C LEU A 119 11.41 11.56 -12.07
N ASP A 120 12.37 12.20 -12.74
CA ASP A 120 13.74 11.72 -12.90
C ASP A 120 14.65 12.05 -11.70
N ASP A 121 14.18 12.87 -10.76
CA ASP A 121 14.95 13.15 -9.54
C ASP A 121 15.19 11.85 -8.77
N THR A 122 16.41 11.69 -8.25
CA THR A 122 16.87 10.43 -7.64
C THR A 122 17.23 10.59 -6.18
N PHE A 123 17.10 9.50 -5.42
CA PHE A 123 17.52 9.39 -4.03
C PHE A 123 18.32 8.10 -3.81
N PRO A 124 19.24 8.07 -2.82
CA PRO A 124 20.02 6.88 -2.51
C PRO A 124 19.18 5.83 -1.79
N LEU A 125 19.49 4.56 -2.06
CA LEU A 125 19.01 3.43 -1.28
C LEU A 125 19.89 3.24 -0.04
N PRO A 126 19.32 2.75 1.08
CA PRO A 126 20.12 2.44 2.27
C PRO A 126 21.06 1.26 2.00
N PRO A 127 22.15 1.11 2.79
CA PRO A 127 23.11 0.03 2.66
C PRO A 127 22.59 -1.29 3.27
N ASP A 128 21.36 -1.66 2.94
CA ASP A 128 20.75 -2.91 3.41
C ASP A 128 21.04 -4.08 2.44
N PRO A 129 21.14 -5.33 2.91
CA PRO A 129 21.64 -6.47 2.12
C PRO A 129 20.85 -6.80 0.84
N TRP A 130 19.60 -6.37 0.74
CA TRP A 130 18.72 -6.61 -0.42
C TRP A 130 18.81 -5.51 -1.48
N PHE A 131 19.55 -4.43 -1.23
CA PHE A 131 19.80 -3.37 -2.21
C PHE A 131 21.21 -3.48 -2.82
N PRO A 132 21.40 -3.05 -4.08
CA PRO A 132 22.74 -2.96 -4.66
C PRO A 132 23.58 -1.94 -3.89
N PRO A 133 24.90 -2.17 -3.75
CA PRO A 133 25.82 -1.17 -3.17
C PRO A 133 25.70 0.18 -3.89
N GLU A 134 25.60 1.26 -3.11
CA GLU A 134 25.45 2.64 -3.63
C GLU A 134 24.24 2.84 -4.57
N GLY A 135 23.23 1.98 -4.45
CA GLY A 135 22.03 2.02 -5.29
C GLY A 135 21.31 3.37 -5.22
N ARG A 136 20.74 3.79 -6.35
CA ARG A 136 19.87 4.97 -6.45
C ARG A 136 18.66 4.63 -7.31
N VAL A 137 17.52 5.22 -6.98
CA VAL A 137 16.28 5.09 -7.75
C VAL A 137 15.66 6.45 -7.98
N SER A 138 14.89 6.59 -9.07
CA SER A 138 14.15 7.83 -9.37
C SER A 138 12.77 7.84 -8.73
N LEU A 139 12.15 9.01 -8.65
CA LEU A 139 10.74 9.14 -8.21
C LEU A 139 9.77 8.39 -9.13
N ARG A 140 10.07 8.29 -10.43
CA ARG A 140 9.33 7.42 -11.36
C ARG A 140 9.42 5.95 -10.92
N TRP A 141 10.63 5.49 -10.62
CA TRP A 141 10.83 4.11 -10.16
C TRP A 141 10.09 3.84 -8.85
N LEU A 142 10.11 4.80 -7.91
CA LEU A 142 9.36 4.73 -6.67
C LEU A 142 7.86 4.56 -6.94
N CYS A 143 7.26 5.39 -7.79
CA CYS A 143 5.84 5.28 -8.11
C CYS A 143 5.50 3.90 -8.69
N LEU A 144 6.31 3.40 -9.62
CA LEU A 144 6.13 2.06 -10.21
C LEU A 144 6.29 0.95 -9.16
N HIS A 145 7.21 1.12 -8.22
CA HIS A 145 7.38 0.19 -7.12
C HIS A 145 6.14 0.14 -6.22
N LEU A 146 5.59 1.30 -5.82
CA LEU A 146 4.37 1.37 -5.02
C LEU A 146 3.17 0.74 -5.75
N ILE A 147 2.98 1.02 -7.05
CA ILE A 147 1.94 0.36 -7.86
C ILE A 147 2.09 -1.16 -7.78
N ARG A 148 3.29 -1.68 -8.07
CA ARG A 148 3.56 -3.12 -8.11
C ARG A 148 3.38 -3.79 -6.75
N GLU A 149 3.85 -3.15 -5.68
CA GLU A 149 3.79 -3.70 -4.33
C GLU A 149 2.35 -3.73 -3.81
N THR A 150 1.64 -2.61 -3.92
CA THR A 150 0.23 -2.54 -3.50
C THR A 150 -0.64 -3.45 -4.35
N ALA A 151 -0.42 -3.55 -5.67
CA ALA A 151 -1.18 -4.45 -6.53
C ALA A 151 -0.99 -5.93 -6.18
N ARG A 152 0.25 -6.34 -5.86
CA ARG A 152 0.52 -7.70 -5.39
C ARG A 152 -0.28 -8.02 -4.13
N HIS A 153 -0.30 -7.10 -3.16
CA HIS A 153 -1.02 -7.31 -1.91
C HIS A 153 -2.54 -7.13 -2.04
N ALA A 154 -3.02 -6.32 -2.98
CA ALA A 154 -4.45 -6.22 -3.30
C ALA A 154 -4.97 -7.57 -3.83
N GLY A 155 -4.21 -8.24 -4.71
CA GLY A 155 -4.55 -9.59 -5.16
C GLY A 155 -4.56 -10.63 -4.03
N HIS A 156 -3.63 -10.54 -3.07
CA HIS A 156 -3.68 -11.39 -1.88
C HIS A 156 -4.92 -11.08 -1.00
N ALA A 157 -5.28 -9.79 -0.88
CA ALA A 157 -6.43 -9.36 -0.11
C ALA A 157 -7.75 -9.90 -0.70
N ASP A 158 -7.89 -9.91 -2.03
CA ASP A 158 -9.05 -10.51 -2.69
C ASP A 158 -9.23 -11.99 -2.30
N ILE A 159 -8.17 -12.79 -2.38
CA ILE A 159 -8.21 -14.22 -2.02
C ILE A 159 -8.54 -14.44 -0.53
N ILE A 160 -7.94 -13.64 0.36
CA ILE A 160 -8.24 -13.73 1.79
C ILE A 160 -9.71 -13.35 2.03
N ARG A 161 -10.20 -12.30 1.37
CA ARG A 161 -11.59 -11.87 1.52
C ARG A 161 -12.56 -12.95 1.06
N GLU A 162 -12.35 -13.52 -0.12
CA GLU A 162 -13.16 -14.62 -0.64
C GLU A 162 -13.15 -15.83 0.32
N SER A 163 -12.02 -16.09 0.98
CA SER A 163 -11.89 -17.18 1.95
C SER A 163 -12.62 -16.91 3.27
N LEU A 164 -12.83 -15.65 3.65
CA LEU A 164 -13.51 -15.28 4.90
C LEU A 164 -15.04 -15.34 4.78
N ASP A 165 -15.59 -14.78 3.71
CA ASP A 165 -17.05 -14.62 3.56
C ASP A 165 -17.58 -14.80 2.13
N GLY A 166 -16.73 -15.22 1.19
CA GLY A 166 -17.10 -15.45 -0.21
C GLY A 166 -17.27 -14.19 -1.05
N LYS A 167 -17.06 -12.99 -0.50
CA LYS A 167 -17.22 -11.76 -1.28
C LYS A 167 -16.10 -11.57 -2.29
N THR A 168 -16.49 -11.31 -3.51
CA THR A 168 -15.60 -10.98 -4.63
C THR A 168 -15.40 -9.48 -4.76
N ALA A 169 -14.38 -9.07 -5.52
CA ALA A 169 -14.08 -7.67 -5.76
C ALA A 169 -15.28 -6.86 -6.34
N PHE A 170 -16.13 -7.48 -7.18
CA PHE A 170 -17.31 -6.81 -7.74
C PHE A 170 -18.33 -6.43 -6.68
N GLU A 171 -18.59 -7.33 -5.73
CA GLU A 171 -19.51 -7.08 -4.62
C GLU A 171 -18.96 -6.01 -3.69
N LEU A 172 -17.65 -5.99 -3.45
CA LEU A 172 -17.02 -4.97 -2.62
C LEU A 172 -17.05 -3.58 -3.27
N VAL A 173 -16.89 -3.49 -4.60
CA VAL A 173 -17.08 -2.21 -5.32
C VAL A 173 -18.54 -1.75 -5.24
N ALA A 174 -19.50 -2.66 -5.31
CA ALA A 174 -20.91 -2.31 -5.13
C ALA A 174 -21.20 -1.84 -3.70
N LEU A 175 -20.58 -2.45 -2.69
CA LEU A 175 -20.71 -2.06 -1.28
C LEU A 175 -20.10 -0.67 -1.01
N GLU A 176 -18.92 -0.38 -1.56
CA GLU A 176 -18.28 0.94 -1.46
C GLU A 176 -19.20 2.03 -2.01
N ARG A 177 -19.71 1.85 -3.24
CA ARG A 177 -20.61 2.81 -3.90
C ARG A 177 -21.97 3.01 -3.23
N ALA A 178 -22.37 2.09 -2.36
CA ALA A 178 -23.62 2.20 -1.60
C ALA A 178 -23.45 3.00 -0.29
N GLN A 179 -22.20 3.28 0.10
CA GLN A 179 -21.85 4.09 1.28
C GLN A 179 -21.60 5.57 0.95
N ASP A 180 -21.37 5.88 -0.34
CA ASP A 180 -21.25 7.24 -0.90
C ASP A 180 -22.63 7.88 -1.19
#